data_AF-X1UFZ2-F1
#
_entry.id   AF-X1UFZ2-F1
#
_cell.length_a   1.000
_cell.length_b   1.000
_cell.length_c   1.000
_cell.angle_alpha   90.00
_cell.angle_beta   90.00
_cell.angle_gamma   90.00
#
_symmetry.space_group_name_H-M   'P 1'
#
loop_
_entity.id
_entity.type
_entity.pdbx_description
1 polymer ?
#
loop_
_entity_poly.entity_id
_entity_poly.type
_entity_poly.pdbx_seq_one_letter_code
_entity_poly.pdbx_strand_id
1 'polypeptide(L)'
;AAQFILAVRAEVSPFSPISFGELKQQTQSYRRAQGLEYRIPPPELVEAEIAMKAAKAALNLAEERGLKNEKLAPYLKAMSDAEYRYRQLLVKWEAETK
;
A
#
# COMPACT_ATOMS: atom_id res chain seq x y z
N ALA A 1 -28.06 -24.06 22.68
CA ALA A 1 -27.35 -22.76 22.58
C ALA A 1 -27.27 -22.39 21.11
N ALA A 2 -27.68 -21.18 20.71
CA ALA A 2 -27.62 -20.72 19.33
C ALA A 2 -26.28 -20.02 19.08
N GLN A 3 -25.51 -20.48 18.09
CA GLN A 3 -24.27 -19.82 17.67
C GLN A 3 -24.61 -18.62 16.78
N PHE A 4 -24.29 -17.41 17.26
CA PHE A 4 -24.43 -16.20 16.46
C PHE A 4 -23.20 -16.07 15.55
N ILE A 5 -23.40 -16.25 14.24
CA ILE A 5 -22.35 -16.04 13.23
C ILE A 5 -22.47 -14.59 12.76
N LEU A 6 -21.57 -13.73 13.24
CA LEU A 6 -21.46 -12.35 12.73
C LEU A 6 -20.80 -12.39 11.35
N ALA A 7 -21.60 -12.28 10.29
CA ALA A 7 -21.11 -12.08 8.93
C ALA A 7 -20.69 -10.62 8.74
N VAL A 8 -19.42 -10.29 9.06
CA VAL A 8 -18.85 -8.97 8.79
C VAL A 8 -18.62 -8.83 7.30
N ARG A 9 -19.50 -8.09 6.61
CA ARG A 9 -19.25 -7.62 5.24
C ARG A 9 -18.36 -6.39 5.33
N ALA A 10 -17.04 -6.59 5.25
CA ALA A 10 -16.10 -5.50 5.11
C ALA A 10 -16.20 -4.93 3.68
N GLU A 11 -17.27 -4.18 3.42
CA GLU A 11 -17.29 -3.31 2.24
C GLU A 11 -16.16 -2.30 2.42
N VAL A 12 -15.24 -2.24 1.45
CA VAL A 12 -14.14 -1.27 1.47
C VAL A 12 -14.77 0.10 1.41
N SER A 13 -14.79 0.81 2.54
CA SER A 13 -15.26 2.20 2.56
C SER A 13 -14.44 3.01 1.56
N PRO A 14 -15.07 3.82 0.69
CA PRO A 14 -14.36 4.65 -0.28
C PRO A 14 -13.44 5.69 0.38
N PHE A 15 -13.57 5.88 1.70
CA PHE A 15 -12.75 6.81 2.49
C PHE A 15 -11.65 6.11 3.30
N SER A 16 -11.58 4.77 3.27
CA SER A 16 -10.53 4.04 3.97
C SER A 16 -9.22 4.11 3.18
N PRO A 17 -8.09 4.42 3.85
CA PRO A 17 -6.79 4.44 3.17
C PRO A 17 -6.42 3.06 2.63
N ILE A 18 -5.91 3.05 1.40
CA ILE A 18 -5.51 1.88 0.63
C ILE A 18 -4.08 1.46 1.01
N SER A 19 -3.26 2.43 1.42
CA SER A 19 -1.86 2.23 1.82
C SER A 19 -1.56 2.74 3.24
N PHE A 20 -0.49 2.23 3.84
CA PHE A 20 -0.03 2.77 5.12
C PHE A 20 0.48 4.20 4.97
N GLY A 21 1.10 4.52 3.82
CA GLY A 21 1.50 5.86 3.43
C GLY A 21 0.34 6.86 3.40
N GLU A 22 -0.81 6.48 2.82
CA GLU A 22 -2.02 7.31 2.84
C GLU A 22 -2.53 7.54 4.27
N LEU A 23 -2.59 6.48 5.08
CA LEU A 23 -2.98 6.60 6.49
C LEU A 23 -2.02 7.54 7.24
N LYS A 24 -0.72 7.40 7.01
CA LYS A 24 0.31 8.25 7.60
C LYS A 24 0.16 9.70 7.12
N GLN A 25 -0.15 9.93 5.84
CA GLN A 25 -0.41 11.27 5.32
C GLN A 25 -1.63 11.93 5.96
N GLN A 26 -2.73 11.19 6.12
CA GLN A 26 -3.95 11.68 6.77
C GLN A 26 -3.68 12.04 8.25
N THR A 27 -3.07 11.13 9.01
CA THR A 27 -2.76 11.36 10.43
C THR A 27 -1.78 12.53 10.63
N GLN A 28 -0.78 12.69 9.76
CA GLN A 28 0.19 13.78 9.84
C GLN A 28 -0.43 15.12 9.43
N SER A 29 -1.36 15.12 8.47
CA SER A 29 -2.14 16.31 8.12
C SER A 29 -3.04 16.76 9.27
N TYR A 30 -3.63 15.81 10.00
CA TYR A 30 -4.41 16.11 11.20
C TYR A 30 -3.53 16.71 12.31
N ARG A 31 -2.34 16.13 12.57
CA ARG A 31 -1.36 16.69 13.51
C ARG A 31 -0.95 18.12 13.14
N ARG A 32 -0.72 18.38 11.84
CA ARG A 32 -0.43 19.72 11.32
C ARG A 32 -1.55 20.70 11.63
N ALA A 33 -2.81 20.31 11.42
CA ALA A 33 -3.97 21.17 11.69
C ALA A 33 -4.11 21.50 13.19
N GLN A 34 -3.64 20.61 14.07
CA GLN A 34 -3.62 20.81 15.52
C GLN A 34 -2.39 21.56 16.03
N GLY A 35 -1.48 21.99 15.15
CA GLY A 35 -0.22 22.63 15.55
C GLY A 35 0.77 21.71 16.25
N LEU A 36 0.56 20.39 16.19
CA LEU A 36 1.48 19.39 16.70
C LEU A 36 2.62 19.15 15.69
N GLU A 37 3.75 18.64 16.16
CA GLU A 37 4.81 18.19 15.24
C GLU A 37 4.27 17.16 14.25
N TYR A 38 4.59 17.38 12.97
CA TYR A 38 4.13 16.56 11.86
C TYR A 38 5.25 16.29 10.85
N ARG A 39 5.21 15.11 10.23
CA ARG A 39 6.11 14.68 9.17
C ARG A 39 5.32 13.96 8.09
N ILE A 40 4.96 14.69 7.04
CA ILE A 40 4.14 14.19 5.95
C ILE A 40 5.04 13.39 4.99
N PRO A 41 4.72 12.12 4.67
CA PRO A 41 5.42 11.38 3.62
C PRO A 41 5.26 12.09 2.27
N PRO A 42 6.29 12.11 1.42
CA PRO A 42 6.16 12.69 0.09
C PRO A 42 5.13 11.91 -0.75
N PRO A 43 4.37 12.58 -1.63
CA PRO A 43 3.32 11.95 -2.42
C PRO A 43 3.87 10.82 -3.31
N GLU A 44 5.06 10.98 -3.87
CA GLU A 44 5.73 9.96 -4.68
C GLU A 44 5.95 8.64 -3.91
N LEU A 45 6.23 8.71 -2.60
CA LEU A 45 6.42 7.52 -1.76
C LEU A 45 5.08 6.80 -1.54
N VAL A 46 4.00 7.56 -1.33
CA VAL A 46 2.65 7.02 -1.15
C VAL A 46 2.17 6.35 -2.44
N GLU A 47 2.36 7.00 -3.59
CA GLU A 47 2.04 6.45 -4.91
C GLU A 47 2.83 5.17 -5.20
N ALA A 48 4.13 5.14 -4.88
CA ALA A 48 4.95 3.95 -5.04
C ALA A 48 4.47 2.78 -4.17
N GLU A 49 3.99 3.03 -2.94
CA GLU A 49 3.41 2.00 -2.09
C GLU A 49 2.11 1.44 -2.69
N ILE A 50 1.25 2.32 -3.20
CA ILE A 50 -0.01 1.92 -3.86
C ILE A 50 0.29 1.08 -5.10
N ALA A 51 1.24 1.50 -5.94
CA ALA A 51 1.67 0.78 -7.12
C ALA A 51 2.25 -0.61 -6.76
N MET A 52 3.06 -0.71 -5.71
CA MET A 52 3.58 -1.98 -5.21
C MET A 52 2.44 -2.91 -4.76
N LYS A 53 1.48 -2.39 -3.98
CA LYS A 53 0.31 -3.18 -3.55
C LYS A 53 -0.54 -3.64 -4.74
N ALA A 54 -0.75 -2.78 -5.73
CA ALA A 54 -1.49 -3.11 -6.94
C ALA A 54 -0.76 -4.20 -7.76
N ALA A 55 0.55 -4.09 -7.93
CA ALA A 55 1.37 -5.10 -8.61
C ALA A 55 1.32 -6.45 -7.88
N LYS A 56 1.39 -6.44 -6.54
CA LYS A 56 1.23 -7.65 -5.72
C LYS A 56 -0.16 -8.27 -5.87
N ALA A 57 -1.22 -7.46 -5.86
CA ALA A 57 -2.58 -7.94 -6.07
C ALA A 57 -2.74 -8.56 -7.47
N ALA A 58 -2.17 -7.93 -8.50
CA ALA A 58 -2.18 -8.47 -9.86
C ALA A 58 -1.41 -9.80 -9.96
N LEU A 59 -0.28 -9.92 -9.28
CA LEU A 59 0.49 -11.16 -9.20
C LEU A 59 -0.31 -12.27 -8.50
N ASN A 60 -0.89 -12.00 -7.33
CA ASN A 60 -1.72 -12.96 -6.61
C ASN A 60 -2.91 -13.43 -7.47
N LEU A 61 -3.56 -12.50 -8.18
CA LEU A 61 -4.69 -12.81 -9.05
C LEU A 61 -4.26 -13.65 -10.28
N ALA A 62 -3.04 -13.43 -10.78
CA ALA A 62 -2.45 -14.27 -11.82
C ALA A 62 -2.13 -15.69 -11.31
N GLU A 63 -1.63 -15.82 -10.08
CA GLU A 63 -1.39 -17.10 -9.42
C GLU A 63 -2.70 -17.86 -9.16
N GLU A 64 -3.75 -17.19 -8.67
CA GLU A 64 -5.08 -17.75 -8.45
C GLU A 64 -5.74 -18.24 -9.75
N ARG A 65 -5.51 -17.52 -10.86
CA ARG A 65 -5.94 -17.93 -12.20
C ARG A 65 -5.11 -19.10 -12.77
N GLY A 66 -4.13 -19.59 -12.02
CA GLY A 66 -3.30 -20.74 -12.41
C GLY A 66 -2.30 -20.42 -13.52
N LEU A 67 -1.97 -19.14 -13.75
CA LEU A 67 -0.85 -18.82 -14.63
C LEU A 67 0.44 -19.41 -14.03
N LYS A 68 1.30 -19.96 -14.88
CA LYS A 68 2.57 -20.57 -14.48
C LYS A 68 3.68 -20.12 -15.43
N ASN A 69 4.91 -20.18 -14.92
CA ASN A 69 6.15 -20.02 -15.66
C ASN A 69 6.19 -18.69 -16.45
N GLU A 70 6.46 -18.73 -17.76
CA GLU A 70 6.68 -17.56 -18.60
C GLU A 70 5.53 -16.55 -18.60
N LYS A 71 4.29 -17.01 -18.39
CA LYS A 71 3.14 -16.09 -18.34
C LYS A 71 3.06 -15.29 -17.03
N LEU A 72 3.78 -15.73 -16.00
CA LEU A 72 3.88 -15.06 -14.70
C LEU A 72 5.08 -14.11 -14.63
N ALA A 73 6.06 -14.29 -15.52
CA ALA A 73 7.26 -13.45 -15.59
C ALA A 73 6.98 -11.93 -15.70
N PRO A 74 5.97 -11.46 -16.47
CA PRO A 74 5.64 -10.03 -16.49
C PRO A 74 5.15 -9.49 -15.15
N TYR A 75 4.38 -10.28 -14.40
CA TYR A 75 3.86 -9.89 -13.08
C TYR A 75 4.96 -9.86 -12.02
N LEU A 76 5.87 -10.84 -12.06
CA LEU A 76 7.05 -10.85 -11.18
C LEU A 76 7.95 -9.65 -11.43
N LYS A 77 8.20 -9.34 -12.70
CA LYS A 77 8.99 -8.16 -13.07
C LYS A 77 8.32 -6.87 -12.58
N ALA A 78 7.02 -6.70 -12.85
CA ALA A 78 6.27 -5.53 -12.41
C ALA A 78 6.28 -5.37 -10.87
N MET A 79 6.15 -6.47 -10.12
CA MET A 79 6.25 -6.45 -8.66
C MET A 79 7.66 -6.07 -8.19
N SER A 80 8.71 -6.65 -8.79
CA SER A 80 10.10 -6.33 -8.45
C SER A 80 10.45 -4.87 -8.74
N ASP A 81 10.03 -4.34 -9.89
CA ASP A 81 10.30 -2.95 -10.29
C ASP A 81 9.58 -1.98 -9.34
N ALA A 82 8.32 -2.26 -9.00
CA ALA A 82 7.55 -1.45 -8.06
C ALA A 82 8.11 -1.49 -6.64
N GLU A 83 8.51 -2.67 -6.16
CA GLU A 83 9.14 -2.82 -4.84
C GLU A 83 10.49 -2.08 -4.77
N TYR A 84 11.31 -2.19 -5.81
CA TYR A 84 12.57 -1.47 -5.90
C TYR A 84 12.38 0.04 -5.81
N ARG A 85 11.42 0.59 -6.58
CA ARG A 85 11.10 2.01 -6.57
C ARG A 85 10.61 2.49 -5.21
N TYR A 86 9.72 1.74 -4.57
CA TYR A 86 9.23 2.05 -3.23
C TYR A 86 10.36 2.08 -2.20
N ARG A 87 11.24 1.07 -2.21
CA ARG A 87 12.38 1.00 -1.28
C ARG A 87 13.35 2.17 -1.46
N GLN A 88 13.65 2.57 -2.70
CA GLN A 88 14.50 3.73 -2.97
C GLN A 88 13.94 5.00 -2.34
N LEU A 89 12.64 5.26 -2.55
CA LEU A 89 11.97 6.44 -2.01
C LEU A 89 11.87 6.38 -0.49
N LEU A 90 11.63 5.20 0.08
CA LEU A 90 11.54 5.01 1.52
C LEU A 90 12.88 5.34 2.21
N VAL A 91 13.98 4.78 1.70
CA VAL A 91 15.32 5.03 2.24
C VAL A 91 15.69 6.50 2.12
N LYS A 92 15.38 7.14 0.99
CA LYS A 92 15.60 8.58 0.79
C LYS A 92 14.84 9.40 1.83
N TRP A 93 13.57 9.11 2.04
CA TRP A 93 12.75 9.82 3.02
C TRP A 93 13.21 9.59 4.46
N GLU A 94 13.61 8.38 4.82
CA GLU A 94 14.19 8.08 6.13
C GLU A 94 15.51 8.81 6.38
N ALA A 95 16.33 8.99 5.35
CA ALA A 95 17.56 9.77 5.44
C ALA A 95 17.28 11.28 5.62
N GLU A 96 16.26 11.81 4.95
CA GLU A 96 15.85 13.23 5.06
C GLU A 96 15.11 13.55 6.37
N THR A 97 14.57 12.54 7.06
CA THR A 97 13.79 12.72 8.29
C THR A 97 14.52 12.31 9.56
N LYS A 98 15.77 11.83 9.46
CA LYS A 98 16.69 11.65 10.60
C LYS A 98 17.22 13.00 11.08
#